data_AF-A0A959BGL9-F1
#
_entry.id   AF-A0A959BGL9-F1
#
_cell.length_a   1.000
_cell.length_b   1.000
_cell.length_c   1.000
_cell.angle_alpha   90.00
_cell.angle_beta   90.00
_cell.angle_gamma   90.00
#
_symmetry.space_group_name_H-M   'P 1'
#
loop_
_entity.id
_entity.type
_entity.pdbx_description
1 polymer ?
#
loop_
_entity_poly.entity_id
_entity_poly.type
_entity_poly.pdbx_seq_one_letter_code
_entity_poly.pdbx_strand_id
1 'polypeptide(L)'
;SHGGVWECPDLFPMQVGNSGETKWVLLLSINPGGPNGGSATQYFVGDFDGKKFALDPTFAPSVNGEKAVWLDYGRDNYAGVTWSDVPAEDGRRLFMGWMSNWDYANVVPTKAWRSAMTLPRQLKLKNTAAGLRLLSQPVKELEVLRGAAYSREGQTINGESDLGSQLGFSPSQMEVLLEVELPEGAQTGFGIALSNPKGEEYRIGYDAAQNEFYSDRTKAGAAGFSEKFAAKRHIAPRTSTGNPLRLHLFFDVASCELFADDGEVVMTDIFFPAENFSEVKLYSEGGEVKVSEMKVYPLKRAVE
;
A
#
# COMPACT_ATOMS: atom_id res chain seq x y z
N SER A 1 15.31 -10.85 4.77
CA SER A 1 16.15 -9.96 5.59
C SER A 1 16.38 -10.58 6.96
N HIS A 2 17.61 -10.47 7.48
CA HIS A 2 17.99 -10.84 8.86
C HIS A 2 18.49 -9.60 9.64
N GLY A 3 18.07 -8.40 9.23
CA GLY A 3 18.52 -7.13 9.80
C GLY A 3 17.99 -6.81 11.21
N GLY A 4 17.19 -7.70 11.80
CA GLY A 4 16.59 -7.56 13.12
C GLY A 4 15.92 -8.85 13.56
N VAL A 5 15.21 -8.78 14.69
CA VAL A 5 14.52 -9.92 15.29
C VAL A 5 13.35 -10.34 14.41
N TRP A 6 13.17 -11.65 14.21
CA TRP A 6 12.02 -12.23 13.52
C TRP A 6 10.89 -12.48 14.51
N GLU A 7 9.69 -12.03 14.16
CA GLU A 7 8.53 -11.99 15.05
C GLU A 7 7.26 -12.35 14.25
N CYS A 8 6.16 -12.66 14.94
CA CYS A 8 4.83 -12.88 14.37
C CYS A 8 4.79 -13.79 13.12
N PRO A 9 5.25 -15.06 13.21
CA PRO A 9 5.14 -16.00 12.10
C PRO A 9 3.67 -16.40 11.86
N ASP A 10 3.30 -16.55 10.58
CA ASP A 10 2.03 -17.14 10.17
C ASP A 10 2.25 -18.04 8.94
N LEU A 11 1.76 -19.28 8.97
CA LEU A 11 2.03 -20.31 7.97
C LEU A 11 0.71 -20.91 7.46
N PHE A 12 0.46 -20.79 6.16
CA PHE A 12 -0.79 -21.26 5.55
C PHE A 12 -0.62 -21.69 4.09
N PRO A 13 -1.46 -22.62 3.61
CA PRO A 13 -1.49 -23.00 2.20
C PRO A 13 -2.29 -21.99 1.37
N MET A 14 -1.89 -21.79 0.11
CA MET A 14 -2.59 -20.98 -0.89
C MET A 14 -2.52 -21.63 -2.27
N GLN A 15 -3.58 -21.50 -3.05
CA GLN A 15 -3.55 -21.85 -4.47
C GLN A 15 -2.79 -20.79 -5.27
N VAL A 16 -2.00 -21.23 -6.26
CA VAL A 16 -1.26 -20.36 -7.17
C VAL A 16 -2.15 -19.99 -8.36
N GLY A 17 -2.72 -18.80 -8.33
CA GLY A 17 -3.68 -18.34 -9.35
C GLY A 17 -4.78 -19.37 -9.59
N ASN A 18 -4.99 -19.75 -10.84
CA ASN A 18 -5.96 -20.79 -11.25
C ASN A 18 -5.25 -22.08 -11.70
N SER A 19 -3.98 -22.30 -11.34
CA SER A 19 -3.21 -23.46 -11.84
C SER A 19 -3.60 -24.78 -11.18
N GLY A 20 -4.32 -24.73 -10.04
CA GLY A 20 -4.57 -25.89 -9.19
C GLY A 20 -3.38 -26.29 -8.32
N GLU A 21 -2.22 -25.66 -8.48
CA GLU A 21 -1.06 -25.85 -7.61
C GLU A 21 -1.28 -25.18 -6.26
N THR A 22 -0.88 -25.84 -5.18
CA THR A 22 -0.90 -25.28 -3.83
C THR A 22 0.53 -25.11 -3.33
N LYS A 23 0.83 -23.94 -2.77
CA LYS A 23 2.08 -23.64 -2.09
C LYS A 23 1.81 -23.16 -0.68
N TRP A 24 2.81 -23.32 0.18
CA TRP A 24 2.78 -22.79 1.54
C TRP A 24 3.44 -21.43 1.58
N VAL A 25 2.81 -20.52 2.32
CA VAL A 25 3.26 -19.15 2.52
C VAL A 25 3.57 -18.98 4.00
N LEU A 26 4.79 -18.53 4.30
CA LEU A 26 5.23 -18.15 5.63
C LEU A 26 5.36 -16.62 5.67
N LEU A 27 4.43 -15.95 6.35
CA LEU A 27 4.61 -14.56 6.74
C LEU A 27 5.55 -14.50 7.94
N LEU A 28 6.40 -13.48 7.96
CA LEU A 28 7.32 -13.26 9.05
C LEU A 28 7.60 -11.77 9.22
N SER A 29 7.28 -11.25 10.40
CA SER A 29 7.57 -9.85 10.72
C SER A 29 9.03 -9.70 11.17
N ILE A 30 9.61 -8.53 10.95
CA ILE A 30 10.99 -8.21 11.33
C ILE A 30 11.12 -6.81 11.93
N ASN A 31 11.92 -6.67 13.00
CA ASN A 31 12.23 -5.39 13.63
C ASN A 31 13.67 -5.31 14.18
N PRO A 32 14.48 -4.30 13.83
CA PRO A 32 14.33 -3.42 12.66
C PRO A 32 14.68 -4.17 11.36
N GLY A 33 14.68 -3.47 10.23
CA GLY A 33 15.16 -4.01 8.95
C GLY A 33 14.12 -4.06 7.84
N GLY A 34 13.02 -3.33 7.99
CA GLY A 34 12.02 -3.12 6.94
C GLY A 34 12.53 -2.29 5.74
N PRO A 35 11.79 -2.30 4.61
CA PRO A 35 12.24 -1.76 3.33
C PRO A 35 12.52 -0.25 3.36
N ASN A 36 11.71 0.49 4.12
CA ASN A 36 11.89 1.93 4.34
C ASN A 36 12.33 2.29 5.78
N GLY A 37 12.78 1.28 6.55
CA GLY A 37 13.28 1.43 7.91
C GLY A 37 12.30 0.97 8.99
N GLY A 38 12.84 0.66 10.17
CA GLY A 38 12.07 0.16 11.31
C GLY A 38 11.50 -1.23 11.07
N SER A 39 10.28 -1.46 11.55
CA SER A 39 9.59 -2.76 11.51
C SER A 39 8.78 -2.97 10.23
N ALA A 40 8.73 -4.21 9.70
CA ALA A 40 7.93 -4.57 8.51
C ALA A 40 7.57 -6.06 8.45
N THR A 41 6.74 -6.46 7.46
CA THR A 41 6.36 -7.85 7.22
C THR A 41 6.95 -8.36 5.90
N GLN A 42 7.79 -9.41 5.96
CA GLN A 42 8.28 -10.15 4.78
C GLN A 42 7.53 -11.48 4.66
N TYR A 43 7.69 -12.16 3.52
CA TYR A 43 7.13 -13.49 3.35
C TYR A 43 8.04 -14.42 2.55
N PHE A 44 7.78 -15.72 2.70
CA PHE A 44 8.43 -16.79 1.95
C PHE A 44 7.40 -17.71 1.35
N VAL A 45 7.67 -18.20 0.14
CA VAL A 45 6.82 -19.20 -0.54
C VAL A 45 7.59 -20.49 -0.71
N GLY A 46 6.94 -21.61 -0.43
CA GLY A 46 7.58 -22.91 -0.33
C GLY A 46 6.60 -24.06 -0.23
N ASP A 47 7.11 -25.20 0.23
CA ASP A 47 6.36 -26.41 0.52
C ASP A 47 6.53 -26.75 2.01
N PHE A 48 5.48 -27.29 2.64
CA PHE A 48 5.49 -27.73 4.02
C PHE A 48 4.93 -29.15 4.14
N ASP A 49 5.72 -30.04 4.71
CA ASP A 49 5.38 -31.46 4.85
C ASP A 49 4.71 -31.80 6.21
N GLY A 50 4.33 -30.78 6.98
CA GLY A 50 3.85 -30.93 8.35
C GLY A 50 4.95 -30.83 9.42
N LYS A 51 6.23 -30.79 9.03
CA LYS A 51 7.38 -30.70 9.94
C LYS A 51 8.42 -29.66 9.50
N LYS A 52 8.70 -29.59 8.20
CA LYS A 52 9.74 -28.75 7.63
C LYS A 52 9.18 -27.90 6.48
N PHE A 53 9.45 -26.61 6.53
CA PHE A 53 9.25 -25.70 5.41
C PHE A 53 10.48 -25.72 4.52
N ALA A 54 10.29 -25.96 3.22
CA ALA A 54 11.31 -25.89 2.19
C ALA A 54 10.99 -24.74 1.24
N LEU A 55 11.94 -23.82 1.06
CA LEU A 55 11.77 -22.67 0.17
C LEU A 55 11.58 -23.14 -1.28
N ASP A 56 10.62 -22.55 -1.98
CA ASP A 56 10.35 -22.91 -3.37
C ASP A 56 11.54 -22.48 -4.26
N PRO A 57 12.08 -23.37 -5.13
CA PRO A 57 13.21 -23.04 -5.99
C PRO A 57 12.94 -21.90 -6.98
N THR A 58 11.69 -21.68 -7.38
CA THR A 58 11.27 -20.58 -8.26
C THR A 58 11.12 -19.26 -7.52
N PHE A 59 10.88 -19.30 -6.20
CA PHE A 59 10.81 -18.13 -5.33
C PHE A 59 12.17 -17.71 -4.76
N ALA A 60 13.08 -18.67 -4.55
CA ALA A 60 14.40 -18.44 -3.97
C ALA A 60 15.22 -17.32 -4.65
N PRO A 61 15.20 -17.14 -5.99
CA PRO A 61 15.87 -16.03 -6.65
C PRO A 61 15.38 -14.65 -6.18
N SER A 62 14.09 -14.48 -5.88
CA SER A 62 13.53 -13.22 -5.39
C SER A 62 14.09 -12.85 -4.02
N VAL A 63 14.18 -13.83 -3.09
CA VAL A 63 14.77 -13.61 -1.77
C VAL A 63 16.24 -13.22 -1.86
N ASN A 64 17.00 -13.85 -2.75
CA ASN A 64 18.43 -13.58 -2.91
C ASN A 64 18.70 -12.24 -3.60
N GLY A 65 17.95 -11.93 -4.66
CA GLY A 65 18.10 -10.70 -5.42
C GLY A 65 17.62 -9.46 -4.66
N GLU A 66 16.49 -9.58 -3.97
CA GLU A 66 15.84 -8.44 -3.27
C GLU A 66 16.22 -8.37 -1.78
N LYS A 67 16.97 -9.34 -1.26
CA LYS A 67 17.29 -9.58 0.17
C LYS A 67 16.10 -9.98 1.04
N ALA A 68 14.89 -9.62 0.65
CA ALA A 68 13.60 -9.98 1.22
C ALA A 68 12.51 -9.66 0.20
N VAL A 69 11.40 -10.40 0.24
CA VAL A 69 10.19 -10.02 -0.49
C VAL A 69 9.18 -9.51 0.54
N TRP A 70 8.69 -8.28 0.33
CA TRP A 70 7.90 -7.56 1.32
C TRP A 70 6.41 -7.66 1.01
N LEU A 71 5.59 -7.83 2.05
CA LEU A 71 4.14 -7.77 1.91
C LEU A 71 3.65 -6.32 1.76
N ASP A 72 4.40 -5.38 2.33
CA ASP A 72 4.14 -3.95 2.32
C ASP A 72 5.47 -3.19 2.38
N TYR A 73 5.63 -2.22 1.50
CA TYR A 73 6.82 -1.37 1.41
C TYR A 73 6.70 -0.09 2.22
N GLY A 74 5.49 0.29 2.65
CA GLY A 74 5.30 1.42 3.56
C GLY A 74 5.90 1.13 4.94
N ARG A 75 5.93 2.15 5.80
CA ARG A 75 6.53 2.01 7.13
C ARG A 75 5.56 1.50 8.18
N ASP A 76 4.26 1.52 7.92
CA ASP A 76 3.25 1.28 8.94
C ASP A 76 2.42 0.03 8.62
N ASN A 77 3.08 -1.11 8.41
CA ASN A 77 2.45 -2.44 8.36
C ASN A 77 3.38 -3.51 8.96
N TYR A 78 3.05 -3.97 10.17
CA TYR A 78 3.85 -4.94 10.93
C TYR A 78 2.97 -5.90 11.74
N ALA A 79 3.52 -7.00 12.24
CA ALA A 79 2.82 -7.99 13.08
C ALA A 79 1.53 -8.53 12.43
N GLY A 80 1.49 -8.55 11.10
CA GLY A 80 0.30 -8.95 10.40
C GLY A 80 0.11 -10.45 10.36
N VAL A 81 -1.11 -10.88 10.60
CA VAL A 81 -1.51 -12.29 10.62
C VAL A 81 -2.78 -12.48 9.81
N THR A 82 -3.07 -13.73 9.47
CA THR A 82 -4.25 -14.10 8.71
C THR A 82 -5.33 -14.75 9.58
N TRP A 83 -6.59 -14.61 9.18
CA TRP A 83 -7.69 -15.28 9.85
C TRP A 83 -7.59 -16.80 9.63
N SER A 84 -7.71 -17.55 10.73
CA SER A 84 -7.95 -19.00 10.70
C SER A 84 -9.43 -19.29 10.53
N ASP A 85 -9.76 -20.48 10.05
CA ASP A 85 -11.13 -21.00 9.96
C ASP A 85 -12.12 -20.12 9.17
N VAL A 86 -11.62 -19.38 8.17
CA VAL A 86 -12.50 -18.76 7.16
C VAL A 86 -13.30 -19.87 6.48
N PRO A 87 -14.64 -19.77 6.42
CA PRO A 87 -15.48 -20.83 5.85
C PRO A 87 -15.10 -21.16 4.40
N ALA A 88 -15.25 -22.42 4.01
CA ALA A 88 -14.82 -22.90 2.69
C ALA A 88 -15.58 -22.20 1.54
N GLU A 89 -16.82 -21.77 1.78
CA GLU A 89 -17.64 -21.00 0.85
C GLU A 89 -17.11 -19.58 0.59
N ASP A 90 -16.36 -19.00 1.53
CA ASP A 90 -15.64 -17.74 1.34
C ASP A 90 -14.28 -18.03 0.70
N GLY A 91 -13.51 -18.93 1.33
CA GLY A 91 -12.24 -19.45 0.80
C GLY A 91 -11.11 -18.42 0.69
N ARG A 92 -11.31 -17.16 1.09
CA ARG A 92 -10.28 -16.12 1.02
C ARG A 92 -9.25 -16.30 2.13
N ARG A 93 -8.00 -15.93 1.82
CA ARG A 93 -6.97 -15.69 2.83
C ARG A 93 -7.04 -14.21 3.22
N LEU A 94 -7.61 -13.94 4.38
CA LEU A 94 -7.77 -12.57 4.90
C LEU A 94 -6.59 -12.23 5.81
N PHE A 95 -6.04 -11.02 5.69
CA PHE A 95 -4.87 -10.52 6.41
C PHE A 95 -5.18 -9.17 7.04
N MET A 96 -4.58 -8.89 8.21
CA MET A 96 -4.61 -7.58 8.83
C MET A 96 -3.31 -7.33 9.59
N GLY A 97 -2.73 -6.13 9.40
CA GLY A 97 -1.50 -5.70 10.04
C GLY A 97 -1.75 -4.66 11.13
N TRP A 98 -0.78 -4.53 12.04
CA TRP A 98 -0.67 -3.37 12.91
C TRP A 98 -0.14 -2.18 12.11
N MET A 99 -0.96 -1.13 12.02
CA MET A 99 -0.64 0.09 11.28
C MET A 99 0.22 1.03 12.14
N SER A 100 1.47 0.63 12.33
CA SER A 100 2.47 1.39 13.10
C SER A 100 3.89 0.89 12.82
N ASN A 101 4.88 1.56 13.43
CA ASN A 101 6.27 1.17 13.33
C ASN A 101 6.99 1.31 14.67
N TRP A 102 7.75 0.31 15.07
CA TRP A 102 8.51 0.32 16.33
C TRP A 102 9.50 1.48 16.47
N ASP A 103 9.97 2.09 15.37
CA ASP A 103 10.85 3.27 15.42
C ASP A 103 10.22 4.50 16.09
N TYR A 104 8.89 4.60 16.12
CA TYR A 104 8.18 5.76 16.66
C TYR A 104 6.83 5.46 17.32
N ALA A 105 6.41 4.19 17.36
CA ALA A 105 5.09 3.78 17.87
C ALA A 105 4.77 4.38 19.25
N ASN A 106 5.74 4.43 20.17
CA ASN A 106 5.55 4.91 21.53
C ASN A 106 5.43 6.44 21.68
N VAL A 107 5.76 7.20 20.63
CA VAL A 107 5.89 8.67 20.68
C VAL A 107 4.98 9.38 19.68
N VAL A 108 4.14 8.66 18.94
CA VAL A 108 3.15 9.29 18.03
C VAL A 108 2.17 10.20 18.80
N PRO A 109 1.70 11.31 18.20
CA PRO A 109 0.98 12.38 18.89
C PRO A 109 -0.52 12.08 19.10
N THR A 110 -0.90 10.81 19.27
CA THR A 110 -2.26 10.41 19.62
C THR A 110 -2.46 10.44 21.14
N LYS A 111 -3.67 10.80 21.60
CA LYS A 111 -3.97 11.03 23.03
C LYS A 111 -4.80 9.92 23.67
N ALA A 112 -6.02 9.71 23.19
CA ALA A 112 -7.00 8.79 23.79
C ALA A 112 -6.76 7.31 23.44
N TRP A 113 -6.09 7.07 22.32
CA TRP A 113 -5.71 5.77 21.80
C TRP A 113 -4.34 5.90 21.13
N ARG A 114 -3.71 4.76 20.79
CA ARG A 114 -2.45 4.74 20.05
C ARG A 114 -2.41 3.51 19.17
N SER A 115 -2.06 3.75 17.91
CA SER A 115 -2.08 2.79 16.80
C SER A 115 -3.48 2.36 16.34
N ALA A 116 -3.53 1.90 15.10
CA ALA A 116 -4.70 1.30 14.47
C ALA A 116 -4.28 0.01 13.76
N MET A 117 -5.23 -0.70 13.17
CA MET A 117 -4.94 -1.78 12.22
C MET A 117 -4.97 -1.22 10.79
N THR A 118 -4.31 -1.91 9.86
CA THR A 118 -4.49 -1.66 8.43
C THR A 118 -5.92 -2.02 8.02
N LEU A 119 -6.32 -1.63 6.81
CA LEU A 119 -7.49 -2.24 6.17
C LEU A 119 -7.33 -3.77 6.13
N PRO A 120 -8.42 -4.54 6.34
CA PRO A 120 -8.41 -5.97 6.05
C PRO A 120 -8.14 -6.20 4.57
N ARG A 121 -7.26 -7.17 4.27
CA ARG A 121 -6.79 -7.45 2.92
C ARG A 121 -7.07 -8.90 2.54
N GLN A 122 -7.48 -9.14 1.31
CA GLN A 122 -7.41 -10.45 0.70
C GLN A 122 -6.02 -10.66 0.10
N LEU A 123 -5.36 -11.75 0.49
CA LEU A 123 -4.13 -12.20 -0.13
C LEU A 123 -4.44 -13.20 -1.26
N LYS A 124 -3.71 -13.10 -2.37
CA LYS A 124 -3.72 -14.05 -3.49
C LYS A 124 -2.28 -14.36 -3.89
N LEU A 125 -1.97 -15.62 -4.14
CA LEU A 125 -0.66 -16.03 -4.62
C LEU A 125 -0.71 -16.19 -6.14
N LYS A 126 0.16 -15.51 -6.89
CA LYS A 126 0.19 -15.59 -8.37
C LYS A 126 1.61 -15.56 -8.92
N ASN A 127 1.79 -16.13 -10.10
CA ASN A 127 2.96 -15.88 -10.92
C ASN A 127 2.83 -14.50 -11.59
N THR A 128 3.82 -13.63 -11.37
CA THR A 128 3.93 -12.30 -12.01
C THR A 128 5.23 -12.22 -12.83
N ALA A 129 5.47 -11.09 -13.48
CA ALA A 129 6.72 -10.84 -14.20
C ALA A 129 7.96 -10.91 -13.29
N ALA A 130 7.80 -10.62 -11.99
CA ALA A 130 8.86 -10.73 -11.00
C ALA A 130 8.97 -12.13 -10.34
N GLY A 131 8.15 -13.09 -10.78
CA GLY A 131 8.06 -14.44 -10.24
C GLY A 131 6.85 -14.63 -9.33
N LEU A 132 6.91 -15.62 -8.45
CA LEU A 132 5.82 -15.95 -7.55
C LEU A 132 5.65 -14.84 -6.48
N ARG A 133 4.48 -14.20 -6.43
CA ARG A 133 4.19 -13.04 -5.54
C ARG A 133 2.85 -13.17 -4.83
N LEU A 134 2.80 -12.63 -3.60
CA LEU A 134 1.56 -12.35 -2.92
C LEU A 134 1.03 -11.01 -3.41
N LEU A 135 -0.15 -11.04 -4.01
CA LEU A 135 -0.95 -9.85 -4.25
C LEU A 135 -1.81 -9.62 -3.01
N SER A 136 -1.89 -8.37 -2.57
CA SER A 136 -2.63 -7.95 -1.40
C SER A 136 -3.64 -6.89 -1.82
N GLN A 137 -4.92 -7.20 -1.71
CA GLN A 137 -6.00 -6.33 -2.16
C GLN A 137 -6.94 -5.99 -0.99
N PRO A 138 -7.49 -4.78 -0.92
CA PRO A 138 -8.52 -4.44 0.06
C PRO A 138 -9.73 -5.37 -0.09
N VAL A 139 -10.36 -5.74 1.03
CA VAL A 139 -11.54 -6.61 0.98
C VAL A 139 -12.75 -5.87 0.38
N LYS A 140 -13.57 -6.59 -0.40
CA LYS A 140 -14.78 -6.03 -1.03
C LYS A 140 -15.82 -5.50 -0.03
N GLU A 141 -15.76 -5.94 1.23
CA GLU A 141 -16.65 -5.48 2.28
C GLU A 141 -16.49 -3.97 2.53
N LEU A 142 -15.34 -3.37 2.21
CA LEU A 142 -15.12 -1.93 2.31
C LEU A 142 -16.00 -1.13 1.35
N GLU A 143 -16.50 -1.74 0.27
CA GLU A 143 -17.34 -1.07 -0.71
C GLU A 143 -18.67 -0.57 -0.11
N VAL A 144 -19.13 -1.17 1.00
CA VAL A 144 -20.35 -0.70 1.71
C VAL A 144 -20.20 0.70 2.30
N LEU A 145 -18.95 1.14 2.52
CA LEU A 145 -18.62 2.46 3.03
C LEU A 145 -18.66 3.53 1.93
N ARG A 146 -18.63 3.14 0.66
CA ARG A 146 -18.64 4.09 -0.47
C ARG A 146 -19.91 4.93 -0.47
N GLY A 147 -19.74 6.24 -0.62
CA GLY A 147 -20.79 7.17 -1.00
C GLY A 147 -20.91 7.31 -2.52
N ALA A 148 -21.55 8.40 -2.97
CA ALA A 148 -21.66 8.69 -4.40
C ALA A 148 -20.29 8.98 -5.01
N ALA A 149 -19.97 8.31 -6.11
CA ALA A 149 -18.69 8.46 -6.79
C ALA A 149 -18.60 9.80 -7.52
N TYR A 150 -17.42 10.41 -7.45
CA TYR A 150 -16.94 11.33 -8.47
C TYR A 150 -16.18 10.53 -9.54
N SER A 151 -16.32 10.86 -10.82
CA SER A 151 -15.65 10.12 -11.90
C SER A 151 -15.10 11.04 -12.99
N ARG A 152 -13.96 10.67 -13.56
CA ARG A 152 -13.35 11.29 -14.73
C ARG A 152 -12.78 10.19 -15.63
N GLU A 153 -12.89 10.37 -16.95
CA GLU A 153 -12.38 9.41 -17.93
C GLU A 153 -11.74 10.15 -19.10
N GLY A 154 -10.69 9.56 -19.67
CA GLY A 154 -10.04 10.05 -20.89
C GLY A 154 -9.41 11.44 -20.79
N GLN A 155 -8.94 11.85 -19.61
CA GLN A 155 -8.35 13.17 -19.40
C GLN A 155 -6.82 13.13 -19.49
N THR A 156 -6.23 14.00 -20.30
CA THR A 156 -4.78 14.25 -20.26
C THR A 156 -4.45 15.26 -19.16
N ILE A 157 -3.43 14.95 -18.35
CA ILE A 157 -2.88 15.83 -17.31
C ILE A 157 -1.47 16.23 -17.71
N ASN A 158 -1.18 17.52 -17.66
CA ASN A 158 0.15 18.10 -17.86
C ASN A 158 0.39 19.15 -16.77
N GLY A 159 1.13 18.79 -15.74
CA GLY A 159 1.25 19.57 -14.51
C GLY A 159 0.14 19.22 -13.52
N GLU A 160 -0.47 20.21 -12.87
CA GLU A 160 -1.47 19.98 -11.81
C GLU A 160 -2.91 20.06 -12.32
N SER A 161 -3.79 19.21 -11.78
CA SER A 161 -5.24 19.25 -11.94
C SER A 161 -5.91 19.21 -10.58
N ASP A 162 -6.52 20.33 -10.19
CA ASP A 162 -7.29 20.43 -8.94
C ASP A 162 -8.60 19.61 -9.04
N LEU A 163 -8.82 18.75 -8.04
CA LEU A 163 -10.04 17.98 -7.87
C LEU A 163 -10.95 18.53 -6.76
N GLY A 164 -10.44 19.36 -5.85
CA GLY A 164 -11.04 19.66 -4.55
C GLY A 164 -12.48 20.17 -4.64
N SER A 165 -12.70 21.30 -5.33
CA SER A 165 -14.05 21.85 -5.52
C SER A 165 -14.98 20.94 -6.33
N GLN A 166 -14.42 19.99 -7.08
CA GLN A 166 -15.17 19.10 -7.98
C GLN A 166 -15.61 17.81 -7.30
N LEU A 167 -14.89 17.34 -6.27
CA LEU A 167 -15.28 16.17 -5.50
C LEU A 167 -16.61 16.41 -4.76
N GLY A 168 -16.80 17.61 -4.21
CA GLY A 168 -17.99 17.93 -3.42
C GLY A 168 -18.02 17.29 -2.02
N PHE A 169 -16.89 16.74 -1.55
CA PHE A 169 -16.70 16.17 -0.22
C PHE A 169 -15.24 16.35 0.24
N SER A 170 -14.98 16.12 1.54
CA SER A 170 -13.64 16.23 2.11
C SER A 170 -12.72 15.09 1.61
N PRO A 171 -11.49 15.39 1.15
CA PRO A 171 -10.55 14.36 0.69
C PRO A 171 -9.83 13.64 1.84
N SER A 172 -10.10 13.99 3.10
CA SER A 172 -9.48 13.34 4.27
C SER A 172 -9.93 11.89 4.49
N GLN A 173 -11.08 11.49 3.92
CA GLN A 173 -11.62 10.13 4.05
C GLN A 173 -12.22 9.70 2.71
N MET A 174 -11.40 9.09 1.86
CA MET A 174 -11.80 8.71 0.51
C MET A 174 -11.09 7.48 0.00
N GLU A 175 -11.73 6.81 -0.95
CA GLU A 175 -11.14 5.77 -1.77
C GLU A 175 -10.94 6.31 -3.19
N VAL A 176 -9.78 6.05 -3.79
CA VAL A 176 -9.47 6.44 -5.16
C VAL A 176 -9.10 5.19 -5.96
N LEU A 177 -9.79 4.99 -7.07
CA LEU A 177 -9.41 4.08 -8.14
C LEU A 177 -8.88 4.93 -9.29
N LEU A 178 -7.63 4.75 -9.68
CA LEU A 178 -6.98 5.54 -10.70
C LEU A 178 -6.24 4.64 -11.69
N GLU A 179 -6.59 4.76 -12.97
CA GLU A 179 -5.88 4.14 -14.08
C GLU A 179 -5.20 5.22 -14.92
N VAL A 180 -3.89 5.07 -15.13
CA VAL A 180 -3.06 6.02 -15.87
C VAL A 180 -2.30 5.30 -16.97
N GLU A 181 -2.55 5.72 -18.21
CA GLU A 181 -1.77 5.34 -19.38
C GLU A 181 -0.52 6.22 -19.45
N LEU A 182 0.65 5.58 -19.38
CA LEU A 182 1.93 6.25 -19.63
C LEU A 182 2.20 6.26 -21.15
N PRO A 183 2.62 7.40 -21.74
CA PRO A 183 3.07 7.41 -23.12
C PRO A 183 4.30 6.50 -23.31
N GLU A 184 4.40 5.86 -24.47
CA GLU A 184 5.49 4.92 -24.75
C GLU A 184 6.87 5.61 -24.64
N GLY A 185 7.77 5.02 -23.84
CA GLY A 185 9.11 5.56 -23.59
C GLY A 185 9.16 6.81 -22.71
N ALA A 186 8.01 7.33 -22.23
CA ALA A 186 8.00 8.50 -21.36
C ALA A 186 8.58 8.18 -19.97
N GLN A 187 9.30 9.16 -19.42
CA GLN A 187 9.80 9.15 -18.04
C GLN A 187 8.94 10.06 -17.16
N THR A 188 7.63 10.10 -17.44
CA THR A 188 6.69 10.99 -16.78
C THR A 188 6.11 10.33 -15.53
N GLY A 189 6.38 10.93 -14.37
CA GLY A 189 5.77 10.53 -13.10
C GLY A 189 4.39 11.14 -12.93
N PHE A 190 3.60 10.59 -12.02
CA PHE A 190 2.30 11.12 -11.65
C PHE A 190 1.95 10.79 -10.20
N GLY A 191 0.95 11.46 -9.65
CA GLY A 191 0.47 11.13 -8.31
C GLY A 191 -0.73 11.95 -7.87
N ILE A 192 -1.07 11.75 -6.60
CA ILE A 192 -2.10 12.48 -5.87
C ILE A 192 -1.42 13.24 -4.74
N ALA A 193 -1.73 14.52 -4.61
CA ALA A 193 -1.31 15.36 -3.50
C ALA A 193 -2.53 15.78 -2.68
N LEU A 194 -2.43 15.65 -1.36
CA LEU A 194 -3.38 16.19 -0.40
C LEU A 194 -2.74 17.37 0.32
N SER A 195 -3.47 18.48 0.44
CA SER A 195 -2.99 19.69 1.11
C SER A 195 -4.06 20.32 2.03
N ASN A 196 -3.61 21.19 2.93
CA ASN A 196 -4.47 21.97 3.81
C ASN A 196 -4.02 23.45 3.89
N PRO A 197 -4.83 24.34 4.49
CA PRO A 197 -4.51 25.77 4.61
C PRO A 197 -3.29 26.09 5.48
N LYS A 198 -2.73 25.11 6.21
CA LYS A 198 -1.48 25.24 6.96
C LYS A 198 -0.24 25.03 6.08
N GLY A 199 -0.42 24.67 4.81
CA GLY A 199 0.67 24.36 3.89
C GLY A 199 1.29 22.98 4.13
N GLU A 200 0.60 22.11 4.87
CA GLU A 200 0.99 20.70 5.02
C GLU A 200 0.56 19.93 3.78
N GLU A 201 1.37 18.95 3.38
CA GLU A 201 1.17 18.19 2.16
C GLU A 201 1.57 16.72 2.33
N TYR A 202 0.74 15.82 1.81
CA TYR A 202 1.05 14.41 1.62
C TYR A 202 0.99 14.07 0.13
N ARG A 203 1.99 13.37 -0.40
CA ARG A 203 2.05 12.98 -1.82
C ARG A 203 2.21 11.47 -1.95
N ILE A 204 1.51 10.87 -2.90
CA ILE A 204 1.63 9.46 -3.24
C ILE A 204 1.50 9.25 -4.74
N GLY A 205 2.36 8.44 -5.33
CA GLY A 205 2.38 8.31 -6.78
C GLY A 205 3.45 7.37 -7.32
N TYR A 206 3.78 7.57 -8.58
CA TYR A 206 4.75 6.80 -9.34
C TYR A 206 5.82 7.72 -9.93
N ASP A 207 7.08 7.37 -9.69
CA ASP A 207 8.27 8.00 -10.25
C ASP A 207 8.79 7.12 -11.40
N ALA A 208 8.52 7.54 -12.64
CA ALA A 208 8.87 6.79 -13.83
C ALA A 208 10.39 6.71 -14.07
N ALA A 209 11.15 7.72 -13.62
CA ALA A 209 12.60 7.75 -13.80
C ALA A 209 13.31 6.69 -12.94
N GLN A 210 12.74 6.36 -11.78
CA GLN A 210 13.25 5.31 -10.89
C GLN A 210 12.48 4.00 -11.00
N ASN A 211 11.36 3.96 -11.76
CA ASN A 211 10.44 2.83 -11.82
C ASN A 211 9.99 2.37 -10.42
N GLU A 212 9.52 3.33 -9.61
CA GLU A 212 9.10 3.09 -8.23
C GLU A 212 7.81 3.85 -7.89
N PHE A 213 7.00 3.25 -7.02
CA PHE A 213 5.99 3.99 -6.27
C PHE A 213 6.64 4.72 -5.12
N TYR A 214 6.03 5.83 -4.69
CA TYR A 214 6.47 6.56 -3.51
C TYR A 214 5.30 7.01 -2.65
N SER A 215 5.60 7.18 -1.37
CA SER A 215 4.77 7.81 -0.35
C SER A 215 5.62 8.88 0.34
N ASP A 216 5.18 10.12 0.32
CA ASP A 216 5.90 11.26 0.85
C ASP A 216 5.07 11.98 1.91
N ARG A 217 5.43 11.70 3.17
CA ARG A 217 4.90 12.36 4.36
C ARG A 217 5.85 13.41 4.95
N THR A 218 6.91 13.80 4.25
CA THR A 218 7.95 14.72 4.77
C THR A 218 7.39 16.09 5.18
N LYS A 219 6.23 16.47 4.61
CA LYS A 219 5.51 17.71 4.91
C LYS A 219 4.07 17.46 5.39
N ALA A 220 3.72 16.24 5.77
CA ALA A 220 2.34 15.86 6.12
C ALA A 220 1.99 16.15 7.60
N GLY A 221 2.48 17.29 8.10
CA GLY A 221 2.24 17.79 9.45
C GLY A 221 3.26 17.40 10.50
N ALA A 222 2.78 16.98 11.67
CA ALA A 222 3.62 16.75 12.83
C ALA A 222 4.61 15.61 12.57
N ALA A 223 5.90 15.92 12.71
CA ALA A 223 7.01 14.95 12.59
C ALA A 223 8.03 15.06 13.73
N GLY A 224 8.01 16.16 14.50
CA GLY A 224 9.03 16.46 15.51
C GLY A 224 9.09 15.51 16.70
N PHE A 225 8.17 14.54 16.80
CA PHE A 225 8.19 13.50 17.83
C PHE A 225 9.21 12.39 17.55
N SER A 226 9.70 12.26 16.30
CA SER A 226 10.77 11.31 15.96
C SER A 226 11.48 11.73 14.67
N GLU A 227 12.81 11.85 14.72
CA GLU A 227 13.65 12.14 13.56
C GLU A 227 13.52 11.08 12.45
N LYS A 228 13.08 9.86 12.81
CA LYS A 228 12.90 8.75 11.86
C LYS A 228 11.54 8.78 11.17
N PHE A 229 10.55 9.53 11.66
CA PHE A 229 9.19 9.46 11.16
C PHE A 229 9.08 9.94 9.71
N ALA A 230 9.57 11.14 9.44
CA ALA A 230 9.40 11.83 8.16
C ALA A 230 10.75 12.27 7.55
N ALA A 231 11.80 11.45 7.74
CA ALA A 231 13.17 11.76 7.32
C ALA A 231 13.37 11.85 5.80
N LYS A 232 12.55 11.14 5.03
CA LYS A 232 12.61 11.04 3.56
C LYS A 232 11.30 10.48 3.02
N ARG A 233 11.09 10.60 1.69
CA ARG A 233 10.07 9.82 0.98
C ARG A 233 10.34 8.32 1.11
N HIS A 234 9.28 7.53 1.21
CA HIS A 234 9.33 6.07 1.15
C HIS A 234 9.16 5.62 -0.29
N ILE A 235 9.79 4.50 -0.65
CA ILE A 235 9.81 4.00 -2.03
C ILE A 235 9.47 2.51 -2.10
N ALA A 236 8.90 2.09 -3.22
CA ALA A 236 8.62 0.69 -3.52
C ALA A 236 8.85 0.42 -5.01
N PRO A 237 9.72 -0.53 -5.40
CA PRO A 237 9.97 -0.82 -6.81
C PRO A 237 8.70 -1.34 -7.48
N ARG A 238 8.40 -0.84 -8.68
CA ARG A 238 7.31 -1.38 -9.49
C ARG A 238 7.78 -2.65 -10.19
N THR A 239 7.12 -3.77 -9.93
CA THR A 239 7.45 -5.08 -10.52
C THR A 239 6.60 -5.45 -11.73
N SER A 240 5.42 -4.84 -11.87
CA SER A 240 4.55 -5.00 -13.04
C SER A 240 5.05 -4.17 -14.22
N THR A 241 4.85 -4.70 -15.43
CA THR A 241 5.13 -4.02 -16.71
C THR A 241 3.87 -3.57 -17.43
N GLY A 242 2.69 -3.73 -16.79
CA GLY A 242 1.40 -3.39 -17.38
C GLY A 242 1.23 -1.90 -17.68
N ASN A 243 0.42 -1.60 -18.70
CA ASN A 243 -0.10 -0.27 -19.01
C ASN A 243 -1.58 -0.45 -19.41
N PRO A 244 -2.56 0.19 -18.77
CA PRO A 244 -2.44 1.25 -17.76
C PRO A 244 -1.82 0.79 -16.44
N LEU A 245 -1.18 1.73 -15.75
CA LEU A 245 -0.78 1.58 -14.34
C LEU A 245 -2.01 1.83 -13.46
N ARG A 246 -2.19 1.01 -12.42
CA ARG A 246 -3.34 1.13 -11.51
C ARG A 246 -2.90 1.54 -10.11
N LEU A 247 -3.53 2.57 -9.55
CA LEU A 247 -3.45 2.92 -8.14
C LEU A 247 -4.83 2.76 -7.49
N HIS A 248 -4.91 1.91 -6.47
CA HIS A 248 -6.07 1.83 -5.58
C HIS A 248 -5.65 2.35 -4.22
N LEU A 249 -6.17 3.53 -3.84
CA LEU A 249 -5.76 4.26 -2.66
C LEU A 249 -6.91 4.37 -1.67
N PHE A 250 -6.59 4.25 -0.38
CA PHE A 250 -7.47 4.66 0.71
C PHE A 250 -6.76 5.74 1.50
N PHE A 251 -7.48 6.84 1.74
CA PHE A 251 -7.08 7.88 2.66
C PHE A 251 -8.03 7.87 3.85
N ASP A 252 -7.48 7.91 5.05
CA ASP A 252 -8.19 8.22 6.28
C ASP A 252 -7.50 9.40 6.97
N VAL A 253 -8.09 9.91 8.05
CA VAL A 253 -7.68 11.14 8.75
C VAL A 253 -6.20 11.20 9.12
N ALA A 254 -5.53 10.04 9.25
CA ALA A 254 -4.13 9.93 9.65
C ALA A 254 -3.37 8.83 8.90
N SER A 255 -3.86 8.34 7.77
CA SER A 255 -3.19 7.27 7.03
C SER A 255 -3.50 7.25 5.54
N CYS A 256 -2.61 6.62 4.79
CA CYS A 256 -2.84 6.23 3.41
C CYS A 256 -2.36 4.79 3.18
N GLU A 257 -3.19 4.01 2.49
CA GLU A 257 -2.87 2.67 1.99
C GLU A 257 -2.97 2.68 0.46
N LEU A 258 -1.85 2.43 -0.21
CA LEU A 258 -1.76 2.23 -1.66
C LEU A 258 -1.69 0.74 -1.98
N PHE A 259 -2.55 0.29 -2.88
CA PHE A 259 -2.53 -1.01 -3.54
C PHE A 259 -2.29 -0.78 -5.03
N ALA A 260 -1.04 -0.86 -5.46
CA ALA A 260 -0.65 -0.59 -6.84
C ALA A 260 -0.68 -1.86 -7.69
N ASP A 261 -1.02 -1.72 -8.97
CA ASP A 261 -1.08 -2.78 -9.97
C ASP A 261 -1.78 -4.04 -9.44
N ASP A 262 -3.05 -3.87 -9.06
CA ASP A 262 -3.90 -4.94 -8.53
C ASP A 262 -3.38 -5.58 -7.24
N GLY A 263 -2.59 -4.83 -6.46
CA GLY A 263 -2.07 -5.23 -5.16
C GLY A 263 -0.73 -5.97 -5.21
N GLU A 264 -0.03 -5.95 -6.35
CA GLU A 264 1.32 -6.52 -6.45
C GLU A 264 2.34 -5.74 -5.60
N VAL A 265 2.14 -4.43 -5.46
CA VAL A 265 2.92 -3.57 -4.56
C VAL A 265 1.98 -2.83 -3.63
N VAL A 266 2.29 -2.84 -2.33
CA VAL A 266 1.49 -2.17 -1.31
C VAL A 266 2.35 -1.22 -0.49
N MET A 267 1.82 -0.05 -0.15
CA MET A 267 2.46 0.89 0.78
C MET A 267 1.45 1.40 1.79
N THR A 268 1.75 1.22 3.08
CA THR A 268 0.98 1.78 4.19
C THR A 268 1.80 2.78 4.98
N ASP A 269 1.32 4.00 5.10
CA ASP A 269 1.95 5.03 5.90
C ASP A 269 0.93 5.86 6.69
N ILE A 270 1.31 6.21 7.92
CA ILE A 270 0.55 7.16 8.75
C ILE A 270 1.10 8.59 8.61
N PHE A 271 0.27 9.58 8.88
CA PHE A 271 0.61 11.01 8.93
C PHE A 271 -0.20 11.72 10.01
N PHE A 272 0.21 12.94 10.39
CA PHE A 272 -0.40 13.68 11.50
C PHE A 272 -0.55 15.18 11.16
N PRO A 273 -1.41 15.55 10.20
CA PRO A 273 -1.62 16.94 9.84
C PRO A 273 -2.26 17.70 11.01
N ALA A 274 -1.90 18.97 11.18
CA ALA A 274 -2.47 19.85 12.19
C ALA A 274 -3.95 20.17 11.91
N GLU A 275 -4.34 20.17 10.63
CA GLU A 275 -5.71 20.27 10.16
C GLU A 275 -5.98 19.21 9.09
N ASN A 276 -7.19 18.67 9.05
CA ASN A 276 -7.58 17.72 8.00
C ASN A 276 -7.24 18.25 6.60
N PHE A 277 -6.70 17.39 5.73
CA PHE A 277 -6.49 17.73 4.33
C PHE A 277 -7.83 18.10 3.68
N SER A 278 -7.86 19.27 3.05
CA SER A 278 -9.06 19.88 2.46
C SER A 278 -8.99 20.00 0.95
N GLU A 279 -7.81 19.85 0.37
CA GLU A 279 -7.54 19.97 -1.06
C GLU A 279 -6.94 18.67 -1.58
N VAL A 280 -7.24 18.37 -2.83
CA VAL A 280 -6.69 17.21 -3.55
C VAL A 280 -6.36 17.62 -4.97
N LYS A 281 -5.17 17.22 -5.42
CA LYS A 281 -4.69 17.44 -6.78
C LYS A 281 -4.21 16.14 -7.38
N LEU A 282 -4.51 15.93 -8.65
CA LEU A 282 -3.69 15.06 -9.50
C LEU A 282 -2.55 15.87 -10.08
N TYR A 283 -1.39 15.25 -10.27
CA TYR A 283 -0.29 15.88 -10.98
C TYR A 283 0.45 14.92 -11.88
N SER A 284 1.13 15.49 -12.88
CA SER A 284 2.17 14.83 -13.68
C SER A 284 3.47 15.63 -13.60
N GLU A 285 4.60 14.92 -13.62
CA GLU A 285 5.95 15.50 -13.59
C GLU A 285 6.79 14.94 -14.73
N GLY A 286 7.47 15.81 -15.47
CA GLY A 286 8.30 15.40 -16.61
C GLY A 286 7.53 15.06 -17.89
N GLY A 287 6.28 15.53 -18.03
CA GLY A 287 5.47 15.35 -19.23
C GLY A 287 3.98 15.22 -18.94
N GLU A 288 3.23 14.81 -19.95
CA GLU A 288 1.79 14.52 -19.83
C GLU A 288 1.53 13.04 -19.59
N VAL A 289 0.45 12.74 -18.88
CA VAL A 289 -0.10 11.38 -18.72
C VAL A 289 -1.58 11.40 -19.07
N LYS A 290 -2.10 10.25 -19.51
CA LYS A 290 -3.54 10.09 -19.75
C LYS A 290 -4.18 9.32 -18.61
N VAL A 291 -5.07 9.97 -17.88
CA VAL A 291 -5.99 9.30 -16.95
C VAL A 291 -7.08 8.63 -17.78
N SER A 292 -6.97 7.32 -17.95
CA SER A 292 -7.99 6.54 -18.68
C SER A 292 -9.27 6.47 -17.87
N GLU A 293 -9.15 6.20 -16.57
CA GLU A 293 -10.27 6.14 -15.63
C GLU A 293 -9.85 6.66 -14.26
N MET A 294 -10.70 7.44 -13.62
CA MET A 294 -10.61 7.77 -12.21
C MET A 294 -11.99 7.72 -11.56
N LYS A 295 -12.08 7.03 -10.42
CA LYS A 295 -13.24 7.06 -9.52
C LYS A 295 -12.78 7.44 -8.12
N VAL A 296 -13.47 8.39 -7.51
CA VAL A 296 -13.23 8.82 -6.13
C VAL A 296 -14.51 8.66 -5.34
N TYR A 297 -14.46 7.92 -4.24
CA TYR A 297 -15.60 7.69 -3.36
C TYR A 297 -15.35 8.36 -2.01
N PRO A 298 -16.29 9.17 -1.48
CA PRO A 298 -16.25 9.51 -0.07
C PRO A 298 -16.54 8.25 0.74
N LEU A 299 -15.85 8.08 1.86
CA LEU A 299 -16.06 6.93 2.75
C LEU A 299 -16.89 7.33 3.97
N LYS A 300 -17.91 6.53 4.27
CA LYS A 300 -18.67 6.62 5.52
C LYS A 300 -17.84 6.08 6.67
N ARG A 301 -18.13 6.55 7.88
CA ARG A 301 -17.56 5.99 9.10
C ARG A 301 -18.02 4.54 9.29
N ALA A 302 -17.08 3.67 9.65
CA ALA A 302 -17.38 2.27 9.93
C ALA A 302 -17.99 2.03 11.33
N VAL A 303 -17.85 2.99 12.24
CA VAL A 303 -18.40 2.97 13.60
C VAL A 303 -19.03 4.34 13.89
N GLU A 304 -20.27 4.33 14.40
CA GLU A 304 -21.01 5.54 14.80
C GLU A 304 -20.48 6.17 16.09
#